data_AF-A0AAD6A4S9-F1
#
_entry.id   AF-A0AAD6A4S9-F1
#
_cell.length_a   1.000
_cell.length_b   1.000
_cell.length_c   1.000
_cell.angle_alpha   90.00
_cell.angle_beta   90.00
_cell.angle_gamma   90.00
#
_symmetry.space_group_name_H-M   'P 1'
#
loop_
_entity.id
_entity.type
_entity.pdbx_description
1 polymer ?
#
loop_
_entity_poly.entity_id
_entity_poly.type
_entity_poly.pdbx_seq_one_letter_code
_entity_poly.pdbx_strand_id
1 'polypeptide(L)'
;MTVPDVLLFLSPQTVVELFYQTVGRKIIVSQIYSQQQSSSMLVWSHMISNVVVLLAQLLWPSNPGFQFPECLMANCQYTQLQEYVRLSGPWCQVNIGSCRFVLGQCYLANGEGQKALQCFQEAATEVEKEDFLLRLTGGEEEDAHPRLQYYNKVLRLLEDVGLPELVIQLSSLAITEAGSDAHSQAALWTRIFKHHLDLGHNSEAYEALTQNPDSSMQLDCLRQLVVVLCERSQLQDLVHFSYVNLHDEVVSIIESRARGLDLLAHNYYELLYAFHINRHNYRKGGDTENV
;
A
#
# COMPACT_ATOMS: atom_id res chain seq x y z
N MET A 1 47.50 22.51 16.52
CA MET A 1 46.66 21.95 17.59
C MET A 1 45.30 21.62 16.98
N THR A 2 45.18 20.38 16.52
CA THR A 2 43.94 19.81 15.98
C THR A 2 43.02 19.51 17.16
N VAL A 3 41.93 20.28 17.28
CA VAL A 3 40.83 19.91 18.17
C VAL A 3 40.26 18.61 17.61
N PRO A 4 40.23 17.50 18.37
CA PRO A 4 39.66 16.28 17.86
C PRO A 4 38.14 16.46 17.82
N ASP A 5 37.56 16.42 16.62
CA ASP A 5 36.13 16.25 16.36
C ASP A 5 35.68 14.87 16.87
N VAL A 6 35.66 14.72 18.18
CA VAL A 6 34.93 13.67 18.89
C VAL A 6 33.75 14.36 19.54
N LEU A 7 32.85 14.92 18.72
CA LEU A 7 31.46 14.97 19.12
C LEU A 7 31.03 13.51 19.20
N LEU A 8 31.12 12.93 20.39
CA LEU A 8 30.29 11.81 20.78
C LEU A 8 28.88 12.14 20.30
N PHE A 9 28.42 11.51 19.22
CA PHE A 9 27.01 11.49 18.85
C PHE A 9 26.33 10.73 19.98
N LEU A 10 26.01 11.45 21.06
CA LEU A 10 25.21 10.95 22.15
C LEU A 10 23.90 10.50 21.52
N SER A 11 23.60 9.21 21.62
CA SER A 11 22.28 8.71 21.28
C SER A 11 21.27 9.53 22.10
N PRO A 12 20.27 10.15 21.45
CA PRO A 12 19.33 11.01 22.15
C PRO A 12 18.66 10.23 23.29
N GLN A 13 18.66 10.79 24.48
CA GLN A 13 18.13 10.12 25.68
C GLN A 13 16.63 10.31 25.82
N THR A 14 16.09 11.35 25.18
CA THR A 14 14.65 11.64 25.17
C THR A 14 14.12 11.82 23.77
N VAL A 15 12.82 11.57 23.60
CA VAL A 15 12.09 11.82 22.36
C VAL A 15 12.16 13.29 21.92
N VAL A 16 12.15 14.23 22.87
CA VAL A 16 12.26 15.66 22.58
C VAL A 16 13.65 16.01 22.05
N GLU A 17 14.69 15.43 22.66
CA GLU A 17 16.07 15.59 22.19
C GLU A 17 16.23 15.00 20.79
N LEU A 18 15.69 13.80 20.55
CA LEU A 18 15.66 13.18 19.22
C LEU A 18 15.03 14.12 18.20
N PHE A 19 13.82 14.62 18.47
CA PHE A 19 13.11 15.54 17.58
C PHE A 19 13.92 16.82 17.31
N TYR A 20 14.52 17.40 18.35
CA TYR A 20 15.31 18.61 18.20
C TYR A 20 16.53 18.36 17.31
N GLN A 21 17.25 17.26 17.51
CA GLN A 21 18.46 16.92 16.74
C GLN A 21 18.16 16.62 15.27
N THR A 22 17.03 15.97 14.95
CA THR A 22 16.70 15.53 13.59
C THR A 22 16.02 16.62 12.77
N VAL A 23 14.95 17.23 13.29
CA VAL A 23 14.04 18.12 12.55
C VAL A 23 13.98 19.51 13.19
N GLY A 24 13.67 19.57 14.49
CA GLY A 24 13.33 20.81 15.20
C GLY A 24 14.39 21.89 15.11
N ARG A 25 15.68 21.56 15.26
CA ARG A 25 16.79 22.53 15.19
C ARG A 25 16.80 23.29 13.86
N LYS A 26 16.63 22.61 12.73
CA LYS A 26 16.70 23.26 11.41
C LYS A 26 15.55 24.27 11.24
N ILE A 27 14.35 23.88 11.66
CA ILE A 27 13.15 24.72 11.56
C ILE A 27 13.28 25.95 12.46
N ILE A 28 13.63 25.74 13.73
CA ILE A 28 13.81 26.81 14.71
C ILE A 28 14.87 27.80 14.23
N VAL A 29 16.03 27.32 13.77
CA VAL A 29 17.11 28.17 13.28
C VAL A 29 16.65 28.98 12.06
N SER A 30 15.98 28.36 11.09
CA SER A 30 15.47 29.06 9.91
C SER A 30 14.46 30.18 10.26
N GLN A 31 13.55 29.92 11.22
CA GLN A 31 12.56 30.90 11.67
C GLN A 31 13.21 32.08 12.42
N ILE A 32 14.22 31.80 13.25
CA ILE A 32 14.98 32.86 13.93
C ILE A 32 15.67 33.76 12.90
N TYR A 33 16.32 33.18 11.88
CA TYR A 33 16.98 33.96 10.84
C TYR A 33 15.98 34.74 9.95
N SER A 34 14.81 34.19 9.65
CA SER A 34 13.80 34.92 8.85
C SER A 34 13.19 36.12 9.60
N GLN A 35 13.14 36.06 10.93
CA GLN A 35 12.62 37.15 11.77
C GLN A 35 13.68 38.25 12.01
N GLN A 36 14.95 38.01 11.68
CA GLN A 36 16.01 39.01 11.79
C GLN A 36 15.97 39.98 10.61
N GLN A 37 15.33 41.14 10.80
CA GLN A 37 15.37 42.25 9.85
C GLN A 37 16.61 43.15 10.00
N SER A 38 17.41 42.99 11.05
CA SER A 38 18.62 43.79 11.27
C SER A 38 19.67 43.03 12.08
N SER A 39 20.95 43.28 11.73
CA SER A 39 22.17 42.70 12.30
C SER A 39 22.40 43.14 13.77
N SER A 40 21.47 42.80 14.65
CA SER A 40 21.61 42.98 16.09
C SER A 40 22.25 41.72 16.71
N MET A 41 23.18 41.90 17.65
CA MET A 41 23.81 40.76 18.33
C MET A 41 22.79 40.01 19.17
N LEU A 42 22.67 38.70 18.95
CA LEU A 42 21.79 37.83 19.71
C LEU A 42 22.30 37.70 21.16
N VAL A 43 21.55 38.25 22.11
CA VAL A 43 21.77 37.96 23.52
C VAL A 43 21.32 36.53 23.79
N TRP A 44 22.21 35.73 24.38
CA TRP A 44 21.99 34.29 24.60
C TRP A 44 20.71 33.97 25.37
N SER A 45 20.34 34.81 26.34
CA SER A 45 19.08 34.67 27.10
C SER A 45 17.83 34.80 26.23
N HIS A 46 17.79 35.79 25.33
CA HIS A 46 16.68 35.96 24.38
C HIS A 46 16.65 34.85 23.34
N MET A 47 17.83 34.39 22.89
CA MET A 47 17.94 33.28 21.95
C MET A 47 17.38 31.98 22.54
N ILE A 48 17.74 31.63 23.78
CA ILE A 48 17.20 30.43 24.44
C ILE A 48 15.70 30.52 24.63
N SER A 49 15.20 31.66 25.11
CA SER A 49 13.76 31.85 25.28
C SER A 49 13.01 31.63 23.95
N ASN A 50 13.52 32.18 22.85
CA ASN A 50 12.93 31.99 21.52
C ASN A 50 12.99 30.52 21.08
N VAL A 51 14.12 29.84 21.29
CA VAL A 51 14.26 28.41 20.96
C VAL A 51 13.26 27.56 21.75
N VAL A 52 13.09 27.81 23.05
CA VAL A 52 12.16 27.06 23.90
C VAL A 52 10.71 27.29 23.46
N VAL A 53 10.33 28.53 23.16
CA VAL A 53 8.97 28.85 22.69
C VAL A 53 8.68 28.18 21.35
N LEU A 54 9.59 28.28 20.38
CA LEU A 54 9.41 27.65 19.07
C LEU A 54 9.39 26.12 19.20
N LEU A 55 10.25 25.53 20.03
CA LEU A 55 10.23 24.10 20.29
C LEU A 55 8.90 23.66 20.91
N ALA A 56 8.38 24.40 21.90
CA ALA A 56 7.08 24.10 22.49
C ALA A 56 5.94 24.17 21.46
N GLN A 57 5.97 25.14 20.54
CA GLN A 57 4.99 25.24 19.45
C GLN A 57 5.07 24.07 18.46
N LEU A 58 6.28 23.58 18.15
CA LEU A 58 6.49 22.43 17.27
C LEU A 58 6.06 21.11 17.92
N LEU A 59 6.23 20.98 19.23
CA LEU A 59 5.82 19.80 20.00
C LEU A 59 4.31 19.79 20.32
N TRP A 60 3.64 20.93 20.19
CA TRP A 60 2.23 21.05 20.56
C TRP A 60 1.34 20.20 19.64
N PRO A 61 0.44 19.35 20.18
CA PRO A 61 -0.34 18.41 19.34
C PRO A 61 -1.26 19.04 18.31
N SER A 62 -1.72 20.28 18.55
CA SER A 62 -2.56 21.02 17.59
C SER A 62 -1.75 21.72 16.48
N ASN A 63 -0.43 21.47 16.39
CA ASN A 63 0.39 22.04 15.33
C ASN A 63 0.02 21.40 13.97
N PRO A 64 -0.38 22.18 12.95
CA PRO A 64 -0.81 21.66 11.66
C PRO A 64 0.31 20.93 10.90
N GLY A 65 1.57 21.26 11.16
CA GLY A 65 2.71 20.66 10.45
C GLY A 65 2.95 19.19 10.77
N PHE A 66 2.38 18.65 11.87
CA PHE A 66 2.46 17.24 12.26
C PHE A 66 3.89 16.64 12.35
N GLN A 67 4.89 17.52 12.51
CA GLN A 67 6.30 17.17 12.36
C GLN A 67 6.84 16.29 13.49
N PHE A 68 6.30 16.45 14.71
CA PHE A 68 6.76 15.67 15.85
C PHE A 68 6.36 14.19 15.75
N PRO A 69 5.07 13.84 15.50
CA PRO A 69 4.68 12.47 15.18
C PRO A 69 5.39 11.89 13.94
N GLU A 70 5.51 12.68 12.87
CA GLU A 70 6.23 12.30 11.64
C GLU A 70 7.70 11.93 11.95
N CYS A 71 8.37 12.72 12.79
CA CYS A 71 9.73 12.43 13.23
C CYS A 71 9.82 11.14 14.05
N LEU A 72 8.88 10.91 14.98
CA LEU A 72 8.88 9.70 15.79
C LEU A 72 8.71 8.44 14.96
N MET A 73 7.81 8.48 13.98
CA MET A 73 7.62 7.42 13.00
C MET A 73 8.92 7.15 12.23
N ALA A 74 9.55 8.20 11.67
CA ALA A 74 10.76 8.06 10.84
C ALA A 74 11.96 7.48 11.62
N ASN A 75 11.96 7.60 12.95
CA ASN A 75 12.99 7.06 13.84
C ASN A 75 12.54 5.78 14.57
N CYS A 76 11.48 5.12 14.09
CA CYS A 76 10.95 3.86 14.61
C CYS A 76 10.58 3.88 16.11
N GLN A 77 10.20 5.04 16.64
CA GLN A 77 9.77 5.19 18.04
C GLN A 77 8.27 4.87 18.20
N TYR A 78 7.88 3.65 17.82
CA TYR A 78 6.47 3.27 17.67
C TYR A 78 5.70 3.26 19.00
N THR A 79 6.34 2.83 20.10
CA THR A 79 5.69 2.75 21.42
C THR A 79 5.42 4.15 21.98
N GLN A 80 6.37 5.06 21.87
CA GLN A 80 6.19 6.46 22.29
C GLN A 80 5.16 7.18 21.41
N LEU A 81 5.11 6.85 20.11
CA LEU A 81 4.13 7.40 19.19
C LEU A 81 2.71 6.92 19.52
N GLN A 82 2.53 5.64 19.85
CA GLN A 82 1.25 5.10 20.32
C GLN A 82 0.79 5.81 21.61
N GLU A 83 1.67 5.98 22.59
CA GLU A 83 1.36 6.69 23.83
C GLU A 83 1.01 8.16 23.57
N TYR A 84 1.74 8.83 22.66
CA TYR A 84 1.45 10.20 22.25
C TYR A 84 0.03 10.32 21.69
N VAL A 85 -0.33 9.48 20.71
CA VAL A 85 -1.67 9.50 20.09
C VAL A 85 -2.76 9.17 21.11
N ARG A 86 -2.50 8.22 22.02
CA ARG A 86 -3.44 7.87 23.11
C ARG A 86 -3.71 9.05 24.04
N LEU A 87 -2.68 9.80 24.39
CA LEU A 87 -2.78 10.96 25.29
C LEU A 87 -3.42 12.17 24.60
N SER A 88 -3.16 12.40 23.31
CA SER A 88 -3.71 13.55 22.57
C SER A 88 -5.13 13.33 22.06
N GLY A 89 -5.49 12.09 21.74
CA GLY A 89 -6.75 11.74 21.06
C GLY A 89 -8.05 12.26 21.67
N PRO A 90 -8.23 12.28 23.01
CA PRO A 90 -9.51 12.72 23.61
C PRO A 90 -9.84 14.21 23.42
N TRP A 91 -8.83 15.06 23.19
CA TRP A 91 -9.00 16.51 23.22
C TRP A 91 -8.45 17.23 21.98
N CYS A 92 -7.47 16.65 21.28
CA CYS A 92 -6.93 17.23 20.06
C CYS A 92 -7.73 16.73 18.84
N GLN A 93 -8.44 17.64 18.18
CA GLN A 93 -9.21 17.34 16.96
C GLN A 93 -8.49 17.76 15.67
N VAL A 94 -7.20 18.11 15.78
CA VAL A 94 -6.35 18.48 14.65
C VAL A 94 -5.53 17.26 14.25
N ASN A 95 -5.36 17.04 12.94
CA ASN A 95 -4.56 15.94 12.38
C ASN A 95 -5.04 14.54 12.82
N ILE A 96 -6.35 14.33 12.88
CA ILE A 96 -6.94 13.06 13.32
C ILE A 96 -6.60 11.96 12.32
N GLY A 97 -6.72 12.23 11.01
CA GLY A 97 -6.39 11.27 9.96
C GLY A 97 -4.91 10.90 9.97
N SER A 98 -4.05 11.90 10.12
CA SER A 98 -2.60 11.72 10.25
C SER A 98 -2.26 10.89 11.48
N CYS A 99 -2.91 11.14 12.63
CA CYS A 99 -2.79 10.30 13.83
C CYS A 99 -3.20 8.85 13.57
N ARG A 100 -4.30 8.62 12.83
CA ARG A 100 -4.74 7.27 12.45
C ARG A 100 -3.74 6.59 11.52
N PHE A 101 -3.22 7.29 10.52
CA PHE A 101 -2.20 6.75 9.63
C PHE A 101 -0.94 6.32 10.39
N VAL A 102 -0.42 7.19 11.28
CA VAL A 102 0.78 6.84 12.06
C VAL A 102 0.53 5.70 13.04
N LEU A 103 -0.66 5.66 13.65
CA LEU A 103 -1.06 4.55 14.51
C LEU A 103 -1.15 3.22 13.72
N GLY A 104 -1.64 3.27 12.47
CA GLY A 104 -1.66 2.14 11.56
C GLY A 104 -0.26 1.58 11.29
N GLN A 105 0.72 2.44 11.04
CA GLN A 105 2.12 2.00 10.90
C GLN A 105 2.69 1.41 12.19
N CYS A 106 2.37 1.96 13.36
CA CYS A 106 2.77 1.36 14.62
C CYS A 106 2.19 -0.05 14.80
N TYR A 107 0.92 -0.26 14.42
CA TYR A 107 0.30 -1.59 14.47
C TYR A 107 0.93 -2.56 13.46
N LEU A 108 1.30 -2.11 12.25
CA LEU A 108 2.07 -2.93 11.31
C LEU A 108 3.41 -3.36 11.90
N ALA A 109 4.15 -2.43 12.51
CA ALA A 109 5.43 -2.74 13.16
C ALA A 109 5.29 -3.76 14.31
N ASN A 110 4.14 -3.77 14.99
CA ASN A 110 3.81 -4.72 16.04
C ASN A 110 3.24 -6.06 15.52
N GLY A 111 3.03 -6.22 14.21
CA GLY A 111 2.41 -7.41 13.61
C GLY A 111 0.89 -7.47 13.73
N GLU A 112 0.23 -6.39 14.16
CA GLU A 112 -1.23 -6.30 14.32
C GLU A 112 -1.91 -5.80 13.03
N GLY A 113 -1.77 -6.57 11.95
CA GLY A 113 -2.18 -6.16 10.60
C GLY A 113 -3.66 -5.73 10.46
N GLN A 114 -4.59 -6.44 11.10
CA GLN A 114 -6.02 -6.10 11.04
C GLN A 114 -6.35 -4.74 11.68
N LYS A 115 -5.71 -4.41 12.81
CA LYS A 115 -5.89 -3.09 13.45
C LYS A 115 -5.23 -1.99 12.62
N ALA A 116 -4.09 -2.29 12.01
CA ALA A 116 -3.44 -1.38 11.10
C ALA A 116 -4.34 -1.02 9.91
N LEU A 117 -4.95 -2.03 9.29
CA LEU A 117 -5.88 -1.84 8.17
C LEU A 117 -7.05 -0.92 8.55
N GLN A 118 -7.68 -1.14 9.71
CA GLN A 118 -8.75 -0.26 10.20
C GLN A 118 -8.28 1.18 10.35
N CYS A 119 -7.10 1.40 10.94
CA CYS A 119 -6.53 2.74 11.09
C CYS A 119 -6.25 3.40 9.74
N PHE A 120 -5.78 2.65 8.74
CA PHE A 120 -5.53 3.19 7.40
C PHE A 120 -6.83 3.56 6.68
N GLN A 121 -7.90 2.77 6.84
CA GLN A 121 -9.22 3.09 6.29
C GLN A 121 -9.82 4.34 6.94
N GLU A 122 -9.73 4.47 8.26
CA GLU A 122 -10.16 5.67 8.99
C GLU A 122 -9.38 6.92 8.55
N ALA A 123 -8.06 6.79 8.32
CA ALA A 123 -7.24 7.90 7.85
C ALA A 123 -7.61 8.36 6.43
N ALA A 124 -8.11 7.45 5.58
CA ALA A 124 -8.44 7.74 4.18
C ALA A 124 -9.50 8.84 4.04
N THR A 125 -10.42 9.00 5.01
CA THR A 125 -11.50 10.00 4.97
C THR A 125 -11.01 11.44 5.15
N GLU A 126 -9.80 11.62 5.69
CA GLU A 126 -9.23 12.93 6.00
C GLU A 126 -8.07 13.33 5.07
N VAL A 127 -7.74 12.51 4.07
CA VAL A 127 -6.57 12.72 3.17
C VAL A 127 -6.61 14.09 2.48
N GLU A 128 -7.79 14.54 2.03
CA GLU A 128 -7.97 15.82 1.34
C GLU A 128 -7.94 17.04 2.28
N LYS A 129 -8.01 16.82 3.59
CA LYS A 129 -8.15 17.89 4.59
C LYS A 129 -6.86 18.18 5.35
N GLU A 130 -5.92 17.23 5.37
CA GLU A 130 -4.72 17.30 6.20
C GLU A 130 -3.44 17.34 5.35
N ASP A 131 -2.65 18.40 5.52
CA ASP A 131 -1.44 18.66 4.72
C ASP A 131 -0.43 17.50 4.76
N PHE A 132 -0.29 16.82 5.90
CA PHE A 132 0.62 15.67 6.02
C PHE A 132 0.20 14.51 5.12
N LEU A 133 -1.10 14.17 5.10
CA LEU A 133 -1.62 13.09 4.26
C LEU A 133 -1.54 13.48 2.78
N LEU A 134 -1.85 14.74 2.44
CA LEU A 134 -1.72 15.22 1.07
C LEU A 134 -0.26 15.22 0.58
N ARG A 135 0.71 15.56 1.45
CA ARG A 135 2.15 15.41 1.14
C ARG A 135 2.54 13.95 0.91
N LEU A 136 1.91 13.02 1.62
CA LEU A 136 2.15 11.59 1.44
C LEU A 136 1.65 11.08 0.07
N THR A 137 0.58 11.68 -0.46
CA THR A 137 -0.01 11.30 -1.76
C THR A 137 0.66 11.98 -2.96
N GLY A 138 1.40 13.07 -2.75
CA GLY A 138 1.96 13.94 -3.80
C GLY A 138 3.09 13.37 -4.66
N GLY A 139 3.01 12.12 -5.10
CA GLY A 139 3.99 11.50 -5.98
C GLY A 139 3.36 10.57 -7.03
N GLU A 140 3.77 10.81 -8.29
CA GLU A 140 3.75 9.92 -9.47
C GLU A 140 2.65 10.16 -10.54
N GLU A 141 1.41 10.53 -10.21
CA GLU A 141 0.34 10.71 -11.22
C GLU A 141 -0.51 11.96 -10.95
N GLU A 142 -0.35 13.04 -11.72
CA GLU A 142 -1.02 14.34 -11.49
C GLU A 142 -2.55 14.30 -11.61
N ASP A 143 -3.12 13.26 -12.24
CA ASP A 143 -4.56 13.16 -12.53
C ASP A 143 -5.33 12.20 -11.58
N ALA A 144 -4.65 11.47 -10.69
CA ALA A 144 -5.30 10.48 -9.84
C ALA A 144 -5.92 11.12 -8.57
N HIS A 145 -7.09 10.63 -8.15
CA HIS A 145 -7.77 11.09 -6.93
C HIS A 145 -6.85 10.90 -5.70
N PRO A 146 -6.70 11.91 -4.80
CA PRO A 146 -5.78 11.82 -3.66
C PRO A 146 -5.99 10.58 -2.77
N ARG A 147 -7.24 10.15 -2.57
CA ARG A 147 -7.55 8.94 -1.80
C ARG A 147 -7.06 7.67 -2.48
N LEU A 148 -7.15 7.59 -3.80
CA LEU A 148 -6.64 6.45 -4.57
C LEU A 148 -5.10 6.38 -4.47
N GLN A 149 -4.43 7.52 -4.58
CA GLN A 149 -2.98 7.61 -4.36
C GLN A 149 -2.59 7.19 -2.94
N TYR A 150 -3.37 7.61 -1.95
CA TYR A 150 -3.20 7.17 -0.56
C TYR A 150 -3.34 5.65 -0.43
N TYR A 151 -4.39 5.04 -0.99
CA TYR A 151 -4.55 3.60 -0.97
C TYR A 151 -3.41 2.89 -1.68
N ASN A 152 -2.95 3.37 -2.83
CA ASN A 152 -1.77 2.82 -3.50
C ASN A 152 -0.51 2.88 -2.62
N LYS A 153 -0.33 3.95 -1.84
CA LYS A 153 0.77 4.05 -0.88
C LYS A 153 0.65 3.00 0.22
N VAL A 154 -0.53 2.84 0.81
CA VAL A 154 -0.78 1.85 1.87
C VAL A 154 -0.66 0.42 1.31
N LEU A 155 -1.11 0.17 0.08
CA LEU A 155 -0.95 -1.13 -0.58
C LEU A 155 0.52 -1.51 -0.73
N ARG A 156 1.39 -0.57 -1.17
CA ARG A 156 2.84 -0.79 -1.21
C ARG A 156 3.40 -1.13 0.18
N LEU A 157 2.97 -0.42 1.23
CA LEU A 157 3.38 -0.72 2.61
C LEU A 157 2.98 -2.13 3.07
N LEU A 158 1.76 -2.58 2.74
CA LEU A 158 1.27 -3.92 3.08
C LEU A 158 1.99 -5.01 2.28
N GLU A 159 2.33 -4.73 1.02
CA GLU A 159 3.14 -5.61 0.17
C GLU A 159 4.57 -5.77 0.72
N ASP A 160 5.20 -4.68 1.16
CA ASP A 160 6.55 -4.70 1.75
C ASP A 160 6.61 -5.53 3.04
N VAL A 161 5.54 -5.51 3.84
CA VAL A 161 5.42 -6.33 5.06
C VAL A 161 5.04 -7.79 4.74
N GLY A 162 4.50 -8.06 3.56
CA GLY A 162 4.11 -9.40 3.12
C GLY A 162 2.77 -9.88 3.70
N LEU A 163 1.76 -9.01 3.73
CA LEU A 163 0.41 -9.34 4.24
C LEU A 163 -0.62 -9.43 3.10
N PRO A 164 -0.63 -10.51 2.29
CA PRO A 164 -1.41 -10.59 1.05
C PRO A 164 -2.92 -10.50 1.25
N GLU A 165 -3.46 -11.07 2.34
CA GLU A 165 -4.90 -10.98 2.64
C GLU A 165 -5.38 -9.55 2.85
N LEU A 166 -4.56 -8.73 3.54
CA LEU A 166 -4.89 -7.32 3.76
C LEU A 166 -4.76 -6.50 2.48
N VAL A 167 -3.80 -6.85 1.62
CA VAL A 167 -3.64 -6.23 0.31
C VAL A 167 -4.88 -6.45 -0.55
N ILE A 168 -5.43 -7.67 -0.55
CA ILE A 168 -6.67 -8.00 -1.27
C ILE A 168 -7.84 -7.16 -0.72
N GLN A 169 -8.03 -7.14 0.60
CA GLN A 169 -9.11 -6.38 1.25
C GLN A 169 -9.04 -4.88 0.98
N LEU A 170 -7.82 -4.31 1.01
CA LEU A 170 -7.65 -2.89 0.73
C LEU A 170 -7.79 -2.57 -0.76
N SER A 171 -7.35 -3.48 -1.64
CA SER A 171 -7.48 -3.30 -3.10
C SER A 171 -8.94 -3.31 -3.55
N SER A 172 -9.78 -4.17 -2.97
CA SER A 172 -11.22 -4.20 -3.29
C SER A 172 -11.92 -2.90 -2.89
N LEU A 173 -11.52 -2.29 -1.77
CA LEU A 173 -11.97 -0.95 -1.39
C LEU A 173 -11.44 0.12 -2.36
N ALA A 174 -10.15 0.08 -2.70
CA ALA A 174 -9.55 1.04 -3.62
C ALA A 174 -10.20 1.04 -5.02
N ILE A 175 -10.74 -0.10 -5.49
CA ILE A 175 -11.48 -0.18 -6.77
C ILE A 175 -12.72 0.71 -6.74
N THR A 176 -13.43 0.77 -5.61
CA THR A 176 -14.61 1.63 -5.46
C THR A 176 -14.25 3.12 -5.53
N GLU A 177 -13.06 3.48 -5.08
CA GLU A 177 -12.53 4.85 -5.10
C GLU A 177 -11.94 5.24 -6.46
N ALA A 178 -11.48 4.25 -7.26
CA ALA A 178 -11.03 4.48 -8.63
C ALA A 178 -12.17 4.90 -9.58
N GLY A 179 -13.44 4.70 -9.18
CA GLY A 179 -14.61 5.27 -9.86
C GLY A 179 -14.73 4.84 -11.33
N SER A 180 -14.35 5.71 -12.27
CA SER A 180 -14.41 5.47 -13.72
C SER A 180 -13.05 5.29 -14.38
N ASP A 181 -11.95 5.33 -13.62
CA ASP A 181 -10.61 5.16 -14.17
C ASP A 181 -10.32 3.68 -14.44
N ALA A 182 -10.52 3.27 -15.69
CA ALA A 182 -10.29 1.91 -16.14
C ALA A 182 -8.83 1.46 -15.98
N HIS A 183 -7.86 2.38 -16.08
CA HIS A 183 -6.45 2.04 -15.95
C HIS A 183 -6.10 1.67 -14.50
N SER A 184 -6.47 2.52 -13.55
CA SER A 184 -6.28 2.25 -12.13
C SER A 184 -7.05 1.00 -11.68
N GLN A 185 -8.28 0.81 -12.16
CA GLN A 185 -9.05 -0.40 -11.87
C GLN A 185 -8.35 -1.67 -12.39
N ALA A 186 -7.84 -1.64 -13.62
CA ALA A 186 -7.12 -2.77 -14.19
C ALA A 186 -5.85 -3.10 -13.41
N ALA A 187 -5.10 -2.09 -12.98
CA ALA A 187 -3.93 -2.27 -12.12
C ALA A 187 -4.29 -2.90 -10.76
N LEU A 188 -5.37 -2.44 -10.13
CA LEU A 188 -5.84 -2.99 -8.84
C LEU A 188 -6.36 -4.43 -8.99
N TRP A 189 -7.12 -4.74 -10.04
CA TRP A 189 -7.55 -6.12 -10.32
C TRP A 189 -6.38 -7.05 -10.58
N THR A 190 -5.36 -6.59 -11.31
CA THR A 190 -4.12 -7.35 -11.54
C THR A 190 -3.38 -7.61 -10.23
N ARG A 191 -3.35 -6.64 -9.30
CA ARG A 191 -2.80 -6.82 -7.96
C ARG A 191 -3.59 -7.87 -7.17
N ILE A 192 -4.93 -7.78 -7.13
CA ILE A 192 -5.81 -8.76 -6.47
C ILE A 192 -5.57 -10.17 -7.03
N PHE A 193 -5.59 -10.30 -8.36
CA PHE A 193 -5.31 -11.56 -9.07
C PHE A 193 -3.99 -12.18 -8.60
N LYS A 194 -2.91 -11.41 -8.62
CA LYS A 194 -1.58 -11.89 -8.24
C LYS A 194 -1.56 -12.42 -6.80
N HIS A 195 -2.11 -11.68 -5.85
CA HIS A 195 -2.12 -12.10 -4.44
C HIS A 195 -3.01 -13.32 -4.19
N HIS A 196 -4.18 -13.43 -4.85
CA HIS A 196 -5.00 -14.65 -4.76
C HIS A 196 -4.29 -15.87 -5.37
N LEU A 197 -3.60 -15.69 -6.50
CA LEU A 197 -2.83 -16.74 -7.14
C LEU A 197 -1.67 -17.21 -6.25
N ASP A 198 -0.96 -16.28 -5.61
CA ASP A 198 0.13 -16.59 -4.67
C ASP A 198 -0.38 -17.34 -3.43
N LEU A 199 -1.58 -17.03 -2.94
CA LEU A 199 -2.25 -17.75 -1.85
C LEU A 199 -2.82 -19.13 -2.25
N GLY A 200 -2.96 -19.41 -3.54
CA GLY A 200 -3.58 -20.65 -4.04
C GLY A 200 -5.11 -20.63 -4.11
N HIS A 201 -5.71 -19.45 -3.99
CA HIS A 201 -7.15 -19.22 -4.16
C HIS A 201 -7.49 -19.15 -5.66
N ASN A 202 -7.50 -20.32 -6.32
CA ASN A 202 -7.60 -20.41 -7.78
C ASN A 202 -8.94 -19.88 -8.32
N SER A 203 -10.04 -20.12 -7.61
CA SER A 203 -11.39 -19.63 -7.97
C SER A 203 -11.48 -18.11 -7.92
N GLU A 204 -10.96 -17.51 -6.86
CA GLU A 204 -11.00 -16.08 -6.60
C GLU A 204 -10.03 -15.34 -7.52
N ALA A 205 -8.87 -15.94 -7.83
CA ALA A 205 -7.97 -15.43 -8.85
C ALA A 205 -8.66 -15.42 -10.22
N TYR A 206 -9.37 -16.49 -10.58
CA TYR A 206 -10.13 -16.53 -11.82
C TYR A 206 -11.24 -15.46 -11.87
N GLU A 207 -11.97 -15.26 -10.76
CA GLU A 207 -12.97 -14.20 -10.67
C GLU A 207 -12.35 -12.81 -10.89
N ALA A 208 -11.25 -12.50 -10.20
CA ALA A 208 -10.53 -11.23 -10.35
C ALA A 208 -10.06 -10.98 -11.80
N LEU A 209 -9.66 -12.04 -12.52
CA LEU A 209 -9.29 -11.96 -13.93
C LEU A 209 -10.48 -11.58 -14.81
N THR A 210 -11.66 -12.16 -14.57
CA THR A 210 -12.86 -11.86 -15.35
C THR A 210 -13.41 -10.45 -15.14
N GLN A 211 -13.18 -9.89 -13.94
CA GLN A 211 -13.60 -8.53 -13.59
C GLN A 211 -12.66 -7.43 -14.11
N ASN A 212 -11.49 -7.79 -14.64
CA ASN A 212 -10.51 -6.82 -15.13
C ASN A 212 -11.03 -6.13 -16.42
N PRO A 213 -11.19 -4.78 -16.44
CA PRO A 213 -11.73 -4.06 -17.60
C PRO A 213 -10.75 -3.98 -18.77
N ASP A 214 -9.45 -4.15 -18.54
CA ASP A 214 -8.44 -4.10 -19.61
C ASP A 214 -8.18 -5.49 -20.19
N SER A 215 -8.57 -5.67 -21.45
CA SER A 215 -8.35 -6.91 -22.21
C SER A 215 -6.88 -7.35 -22.28
N SER A 216 -5.93 -6.41 -22.32
CA SER A 216 -4.51 -6.73 -22.41
C SER A 216 -3.99 -7.30 -21.09
N MET A 217 -4.27 -6.62 -19.98
CA MET A 217 -3.91 -7.09 -18.62
C MET A 217 -4.64 -8.39 -18.27
N GLN A 218 -5.88 -8.56 -18.73
CA GLN A 218 -6.63 -9.80 -18.56
C GLN A 218 -5.93 -10.99 -19.24
N LEU A 219 -5.41 -10.83 -20.46
CA LEU A 219 -4.67 -11.88 -21.16
C LEU A 219 -3.34 -12.21 -20.49
N ASP A 220 -2.64 -11.22 -19.93
CA ASP A 220 -1.41 -11.46 -19.17
C ASP A 220 -1.68 -12.20 -17.85
N CYS A 221 -2.76 -11.83 -17.14
CA CYS A 221 -3.23 -12.58 -15.97
C CYS A 221 -3.60 -14.02 -16.36
N LEU A 222 -4.27 -14.22 -17.49
CA LEU A 222 -4.65 -15.55 -17.99
C LEU A 222 -3.44 -16.44 -18.26
N ARG A 223 -2.44 -15.89 -18.94
CA ARG A 223 -1.16 -16.59 -19.18
C ARG A 223 -0.53 -17.01 -17.86
N GLN A 224 -0.45 -16.11 -16.89
CA GLN A 224 0.13 -16.41 -15.59
C GLN A 224 -0.67 -17.47 -14.82
N LEU A 225 -2.01 -17.40 -14.84
CA LEU A 225 -2.89 -18.39 -14.19
C LEU A 225 -2.66 -19.80 -14.76
N VAL A 226 -2.71 -19.94 -16.09
CA VAL A 226 -2.46 -21.22 -16.77
C VAL A 226 -1.06 -21.73 -16.43
N VAL A 227 -0.07 -20.84 -16.41
CA VAL A 227 1.30 -21.22 -16.11
C VAL A 227 1.43 -21.80 -14.70
N VAL A 228 0.91 -21.09 -13.71
CA VAL A 228 1.01 -21.48 -12.29
C VAL A 228 0.18 -22.74 -11.99
N LEU A 229 -1.03 -22.87 -12.54
CA LEU A 229 -1.86 -24.07 -12.32
C LEU A 229 -1.24 -25.33 -12.91
N CYS A 230 -0.63 -25.23 -14.09
CA CYS A 230 0.11 -26.35 -14.68
C CYS A 230 1.33 -26.74 -13.83
N GLU A 231 2.08 -25.77 -13.29
CA GLU A 231 3.23 -26.03 -12.41
C GLU A 231 2.82 -26.67 -11.08
N ARG A 232 1.68 -26.26 -10.52
CA ARG A 232 1.09 -26.83 -9.30
C ARG A 232 0.36 -28.17 -9.56
N SER A 233 0.29 -28.64 -10.80
CA SER A 233 -0.48 -29.82 -11.22
C SER A 233 -1.97 -29.76 -10.86
N GLN A 234 -2.53 -28.55 -10.70
CA GLN A 234 -3.95 -28.30 -10.39
C GLN A 234 -4.77 -28.23 -11.69
N LEU A 235 -4.72 -29.30 -12.46
CA LEU A 235 -5.31 -29.37 -13.81
C LEU A 235 -6.84 -29.44 -13.81
N GLN A 236 -7.44 -29.93 -12.71
CA GLN A 236 -8.90 -30.04 -12.57
C GLN A 236 -9.56 -28.66 -12.53
N ASP A 237 -8.99 -27.73 -11.77
CA ASP A 237 -9.49 -26.35 -11.67
C ASP A 237 -9.46 -25.67 -13.05
N LEU A 238 -8.37 -25.86 -13.80
CA LEU A 238 -8.20 -25.33 -15.16
C LEU A 238 -9.26 -25.84 -16.14
N VAL A 239 -9.78 -27.05 -15.96
CA VAL A 239 -10.80 -27.63 -16.84
C VAL A 239 -12.22 -27.26 -16.40
N HIS A 240 -12.39 -26.83 -15.14
CA HIS A 240 -13.69 -26.47 -14.57
C HIS A 240 -14.05 -24.99 -14.73
N PHE A 241 -13.06 -24.10 -14.89
CA PHE A 241 -13.32 -22.68 -15.09
C PHE A 241 -14.07 -22.37 -16.41
N SER A 242 -14.98 -21.41 -16.35
CA SER A 242 -15.86 -21.03 -17.46
C SER A 242 -15.26 -19.88 -18.30
N TYR A 243 -14.36 -20.19 -19.24
CA TYR A 243 -13.60 -19.20 -20.01
C TYR A 243 -14.39 -18.44 -21.09
N VAL A 244 -15.51 -17.81 -20.76
CA VAL A 244 -16.33 -17.05 -21.71
C VAL A 244 -15.46 -16.09 -22.53
N ASN A 245 -15.43 -16.27 -23.86
CA ASN A 245 -14.60 -15.55 -24.84
C ASN A 245 -13.06 -15.68 -24.71
N LEU A 246 -12.54 -16.46 -23.75
CA LEU A 246 -11.10 -16.67 -23.52
C LEU A 246 -10.62 -18.09 -23.84
N HIS A 247 -11.54 -19.00 -24.22
CA HIS A 247 -11.23 -20.41 -24.50
C HIS A 247 -10.10 -20.60 -25.52
N ASP A 248 -10.14 -19.87 -26.64
CA ASP A 248 -9.17 -20.05 -27.73
C ASP A 248 -7.77 -19.59 -27.29
N GLU A 249 -7.69 -18.58 -26.43
CA GLU A 249 -6.43 -18.12 -25.81
C GLU A 249 -5.87 -19.17 -24.84
N VAL A 250 -6.71 -19.76 -23.98
CA VAL A 250 -6.27 -20.85 -23.08
C VAL A 250 -5.70 -22.03 -23.87
N VAL A 251 -6.38 -22.45 -24.95
CA VAL A 251 -5.90 -23.52 -25.81
C VAL A 251 -4.56 -23.15 -26.46
N SER A 252 -4.45 -21.94 -27.01
CA SER A 252 -3.21 -21.43 -27.61
C SER A 252 -2.04 -21.45 -26.60
N ILE A 253 -2.28 -21.04 -25.36
CA ILE A 253 -1.28 -21.05 -24.28
C ILE A 253 -0.87 -22.48 -23.93
N ILE A 254 -1.81 -23.39 -23.72
CA ILE A 254 -1.52 -24.80 -23.40
C ILE A 254 -0.77 -25.48 -24.54
N GLU A 255 -1.18 -25.26 -25.79
CA GLU A 255 -0.48 -25.78 -26.97
C GLU A 255 0.94 -25.25 -27.08
N SER A 256 1.14 -23.94 -26.89
CA SER A 256 2.46 -23.32 -26.92
C SER A 256 3.39 -23.95 -25.88
N ARG A 257 2.85 -24.26 -24.69
CA ARG A 257 3.58 -24.88 -23.59
C ARG A 257 3.87 -26.35 -23.85
N ALA A 258 2.91 -27.10 -24.41
CA ALA A 258 3.09 -28.49 -24.79
C ALA A 258 4.17 -28.65 -25.88
N ARG A 259 4.31 -27.67 -26.79
CA ARG A 259 5.40 -27.64 -27.79
C ARG A 259 6.76 -27.30 -27.19
N GLY A 260 6.79 -26.55 -26.08
CA GLY A 260 8.01 -26.13 -25.40
C GLY A 260 8.55 -27.11 -24.35
N LEU A 261 7.73 -28.04 -23.88
CA LEU A 261 8.11 -29.08 -22.91
C LEU A 261 8.31 -30.43 -23.63
N ASP A 262 9.32 -31.18 -23.19
CA ASP A 262 9.82 -32.39 -23.86
C ASP A 262 8.76 -33.51 -24.00
N LEU A 263 8.95 -34.40 -24.99
CA LEU A 263 8.04 -35.43 -25.54
C LEU A 263 7.36 -36.41 -24.54
N LEU A 264 7.64 -36.33 -23.24
CA LEU A 264 7.02 -37.12 -22.17
C LEU A 264 5.76 -36.48 -21.57
N ALA A 265 5.33 -35.33 -22.11
CA ALA A 265 4.17 -34.53 -21.73
C ALA A 265 2.79 -35.16 -22.06
N HIS A 266 2.59 -36.46 -21.83
CA HIS A 266 1.28 -37.13 -22.01
C HIS A 266 0.13 -36.39 -21.30
N ASN A 267 0.41 -35.80 -20.13
CA ASN A 267 -0.56 -35.06 -19.32
C ASN A 267 -1.14 -33.82 -20.01
N TYR A 268 -0.41 -33.16 -20.93
CA TYR A 268 -0.89 -31.93 -21.58
C TYR A 268 -1.85 -32.20 -22.74
N TYR A 269 -1.66 -33.31 -23.47
CA TYR A 269 -2.60 -33.74 -24.50
C TYR A 269 -3.88 -34.32 -23.88
N GLU A 270 -3.77 -35.03 -22.75
CA GLU A 270 -4.93 -35.44 -21.95
C GLU A 270 -5.69 -34.23 -21.39
N LEU A 271 -4.98 -33.19 -20.94
CA LEU A 271 -5.57 -31.92 -20.51
C LEU A 271 -6.33 -31.22 -21.64
N LEU A 272 -5.72 -31.08 -22.82
CA LEU A 272 -6.37 -30.52 -24.00
C LEU A 272 -7.61 -31.33 -24.37
N TYR A 273 -7.52 -32.65 -24.33
CA TYR A 273 -8.66 -33.54 -24.59
C TYR A 273 -9.80 -33.33 -23.58
N ALA A 274 -9.49 -33.29 -22.29
CA ALA A 274 -10.47 -33.02 -21.23
C ALA A 274 -11.12 -31.64 -21.39
N PHE A 275 -10.33 -30.63 -21.77
CA PHE A 275 -10.81 -29.28 -22.03
C PHE A 275 -11.80 -29.23 -23.23
N HIS A 276 -11.48 -29.93 -24.33
CA HIS A 276 -12.36 -30.03 -25.50
C HIS A 276 -13.67 -30.79 -25.20
N ILE A 277 -13.64 -31.84 -24.36
CA ILE A 277 -14.85 -32.54 -23.92
C ILE A 277 -15.75 -31.62 -23.08
N ASN A 278 -15.18 -30.91 -22.12
CA ASN A 278 -15.95 -29.99 -21.28
C ASN A 278 -16.61 -28.88 -22.11
N ARG A 279 -15.89 -28.30 -23.08
CA ARG A 279 -16.47 -27.33 -24.04
C ARG A 279 -17.70 -27.90 -24.76
N HIS A 280 -17.62 -29.16 -25.18
CA HIS A 280 -18.73 -29.83 -25.89
C HIS A 280 -19.91 -30.16 -24.96
N ASN A 281 -19.65 -30.44 -23.69
CA ASN A 281 -20.69 -30.66 -22.68
C ASN A 281 -21.42 -29.36 -22.30
N TYR A 282 -20.73 -28.22 -22.15
CA TYR A 282 -21.38 -26.91 -21.93
C TYR A 282 -22.26 -26.49 -23.12
N ARG A 283 -21.80 -26.77 -24.36
CA ARG A 283 -22.61 -26.49 -25.56
C ARG A 283 -23.86 -27.37 -25.66
N LYS A 284 -23.80 -28.62 -25.21
CA LYS A 284 -24.97 -29.51 -25.15
C LYS A 284 -25.92 -29.21 -23.99
N GLY A 285 -25.42 -28.72 -22.86
CA GLY A 285 -26.24 -28.37 -21.69
C GLY A 285 -27.12 -27.13 -21.90
N GLY A 286 -26.60 -26.10 -22.59
CA GLY A 286 -27.37 -24.89 -22.92
C GLY A 286 -28.51 -25.12 -23.92
N ASP A 287 -28.42 -26.17 -24.75
CA ASP A 287 -29.48 -26.58 -25.66
C ASP A 287 -30.59 -27.40 -24.95
N THR A 288 -30.33 -27.92 -23.73
CA THR A 288 -31.29 -28.72 -22.95
C THR A 288 -32.00 -27.97 -21.83
N GLU A 289 -31.56 -26.76 -21.46
CA GLU A 289 -32.23 -25.91 -20.46
C GLU A 289 -33.25 -24.92 -21.05
N ASN A 290 -33.43 -24.89 -22.38
CA ASN A 290 -34.39 -24.03 -23.08
C ASN A 290 -35.61 -24.78 -23.65
N VAL A 291 -36.07 -25.84 -22.99
CA VAL A 291 -37.33 -26.53 -23.33
C VAL A 291 -38.29 -26.56 -22.16
#